data_AF-A0A8X6LC21-F1
#
_entry.id   AF-A0A8X6LC21-F1
#
_cell.length_a   1.000
_cell.length_b   1.000
_cell.length_c   1.000
_cell.angle_alpha   90.00
_cell.angle_beta   90.00
_cell.angle_gamma   90.00
#
_symmetry.space_group_name_H-M   'P 1'
#
loop_
_entity.id
_entity.type
_entity.pdbx_description
1 polymer ?
#
loop_
_entity_poly.entity_id
_entity_poly.type
_entity_poly.pdbx_seq_one_letter_code
_entity_poly.pdbx_strand_id
1 'polypeptide(L)'
;MVRGKLRSVGQYSRQVFAISVVNGVSHIALARSNGRRFLWTLLFCVGIIGWFYQTTTLLEYYYQYPSVVKIQVEKPQVIDFPALTICNVNRIRRSVFCQEYPNSCTGHDVQLTEEEIFNITLAFLRRGRKSDLGHQLEDMVVSCTFSGTPLLDTSSCLK
;
A
#
# COMPACT_ATOMS: atom_id res chain seq x y z
N MET A 1 57.25 -6.89 -52.76
CA MET A 1 57.04 -5.43 -52.66
C MET A 1 55.73 -5.17 -51.94
N VAL A 2 55.82 -4.72 -50.69
CA VAL A 2 54.68 -4.29 -49.88
C VAL A 2 54.27 -2.88 -50.33
N ARG A 3 53.03 -2.72 -50.80
CA ARG A 3 52.37 -1.41 -50.88
C ARG A 3 51.10 -1.45 -50.02
N GLY A 4 51.31 -1.44 -48.72
CA GLY A 4 50.26 -1.13 -47.75
C GLY A 4 49.83 0.31 -47.96
N LYS A 5 48.68 0.52 -48.60
CA LYS A 5 48.08 1.84 -48.78
C LYS A 5 47.69 2.35 -47.39
N LEU A 6 48.43 3.31 -46.84
CA LEU A 6 48.09 4.00 -45.60
C LEU A 6 46.66 4.56 -45.75
N ARG A 7 45.67 3.88 -45.16
CA ARG A 7 44.30 4.37 -45.14
C ARG A 7 44.28 5.51 -44.14
N SER A 8 44.00 6.72 -44.62
CA SER A 8 43.78 7.87 -43.75
C SER A 8 42.69 7.53 -42.72
N VAL A 9 42.89 7.92 -41.46
CA VAL A 9 41.96 7.64 -40.35
C VAL A 9 40.51 8.04 -40.72
N GLY A 10 40.34 9.11 -41.50
CA GLY A 10 39.02 9.55 -41.99
C GLY A 10 38.35 8.64 -43.02
N GLN A 11 39.13 7.88 -43.81
CA GLN A 11 38.59 6.89 -44.73
C GLN A 11 38.16 5.61 -44.01
N TYR A 12 38.92 5.23 -42.97
CA TYR A 12 38.60 4.07 -42.14
C TYR A 12 37.34 4.32 -41.30
N SER A 13 37.22 5.48 -40.64
CA SER A 13 36.03 5.82 -39.84
C SER A 13 34.75 5.85 -40.66
N ARG A 14 34.80 6.38 -41.89
CA ARG A 14 33.66 6.34 -42.81
C ARG A 14 33.24 4.92 -43.17
N GLN A 15 34.20 4.02 -43.37
CA GLN A 15 33.91 2.62 -43.68
C GLN A 15 33.23 1.91 -42.50
N VAL A 16 33.70 2.14 -41.28
CA VAL A 16 33.11 1.56 -40.05
C VAL A 16 31.70 2.11 -39.80
N PHE A 17 31.49 3.42 -39.96
CA PHE A 17 30.17 4.02 -39.76
C PHE A 17 29.16 3.61 -40.84
N ALA A 18 29.61 3.38 -42.08
CA ALA A 18 28.75 2.92 -43.16
C ALA A 18 28.15 1.52 -42.91
N ILE A 19 28.88 0.64 -42.20
CA ILE A 19 28.42 -0.71 -41.85
C ILE A 19 27.75 -0.80 -40.47
N SER A 20 27.56 0.34 -39.79
CA SER A 20 26.93 0.37 -38.47
C SER A 20 25.44 -0.01 -38.53
N VAL A 21 24.98 -0.73 -37.52
CA VAL A 21 23.55 -1.06 -37.31
C VAL A 21 22.73 0.19 -36.94
N VAL A 22 23.40 1.27 -36.53
CA VAL A 22 22.75 2.56 -36.28
C VAL A 22 22.44 3.21 -37.63
N ASN A 23 21.20 3.02 -38.09
CA ASN A 23 20.73 3.46 -39.40
C ASN A 23 21.06 4.94 -39.71
N GLY A 24 20.89 5.84 -38.73
CA GLY A 24 21.22 7.25 -38.90
C GLY A 24 22.71 7.50 -39.20
N VAL A 25 23.60 6.80 -38.50
CA VAL A 25 25.06 6.92 -38.67
C VAL A 25 25.50 6.33 -40.01
N SER A 26 24.91 5.20 -40.43
CA SER A 26 25.16 4.60 -41.75
C SER A 26 24.75 5.54 -42.89
N HIS A 27 23.56 6.15 -42.83
CA HIS A 27 23.10 7.10 -43.84
C HIS A 27 23.95 8.38 -43.91
N ILE A 28 24.46 8.87 -42.77
CA ILE A 28 25.39 10.00 -42.74
C ILE A 28 26.74 9.64 -43.37
N ALA A 29 27.24 8.43 -43.13
CA ALA A 29 28.52 7.96 -43.67
C ALA A 29 28.46 7.64 -45.18
N LEU A 30 27.32 7.14 -45.67
CA LEU A 30 27.08 6.82 -47.07
C LEU A 30 26.66 8.03 -47.93
N ALA A 31 26.31 9.16 -47.32
CA ALA A 31 25.87 10.35 -48.03
C ALA A 31 27.00 10.95 -48.89
N ARG A 32 26.75 11.06 -50.21
CA ARG A 32 27.71 11.61 -51.19
C ARG A 32 27.68 13.13 -51.32
N SER A 33 26.55 13.78 -51.01
CA SER A 33 26.37 15.23 -51.10
C SER A 33 26.32 15.86 -49.71
N ASN A 34 26.94 17.04 -49.56
CA ASN A 34 26.97 17.79 -48.30
C ASN A 34 25.57 18.15 -47.79
N GLY A 35 24.63 18.49 -48.69
CA GLY A 35 23.24 18.80 -48.29
C GLY A 35 22.50 17.57 -47.75
N ARG A 36 22.65 16.41 -48.40
CA ARG A 36 22.05 15.15 -47.94
C ARG A 36 22.68 14.68 -46.62
N ARG A 37 23.98 14.90 -46.45
CA ARG A 37 24.68 14.61 -45.19
C ARG A 37 24.16 15.49 -44.06
N PHE A 38 23.96 16.79 -44.29
CA PHE A 38 23.38 17.70 -43.31
C PHE A 38 21.96 17.27 -42.91
N LEU A 39 21.11 16.95 -43.89
CA LEU A 39 19.75 16.47 -43.63
C LEU A 39 19.74 15.21 -42.75
N TRP A 40 20.55 14.20 -43.08
CA TRP A 40 20.62 12.97 -42.28
C TRP A 40 21.19 13.21 -40.88
N THR A 41 22.18 14.10 -40.74
CA THR A 41 22.68 14.50 -39.42
C THR A 41 21.59 15.18 -38.60
N LEU A 42 20.83 16.11 -39.19
CA LEU A 42 19.73 16.78 -38.51
C LEU A 42 18.67 15.78 -38.03
N LEU A 43 18.22 14.88 -38.92
CA LEU A 43 17.22 13.86 -38.57
C LEU A 43 17.73 12.92 -37.48
N PHE A 44 19.01 12.54 -37.52
CA PHE A 44 19.62 11.71 -36.49
C PHE A 44 19.69 12.44 -35.14
N CYS A 45 20.07 13.72 -35.12
CA CYS A 45 20.07 14.53 -33.91
C CYS A 45 18.67 14.66 -33.31
N VAL A 46 17.64 14.94 -34.13
CA VAL A 46 16.25 15.00 -33.69
C VAL A 46 15.81 13.65 -33.09
N GLY A 47 16.17 12.54 -33.73
CA GLY A 47 15.89 11.19 -33.23
C GLY A 47 16.56 10.90 -31.88
N ILE A 48 17.83 11.31 -31.71
CA ILE A 48 18.53 11.18 -30.43
C ILE A 48 17.86 12.00 -29.34
N ILE A 49 17.52 13.26 -29.61
CA ILE A 49 16.86 14.14 -28.64
C ILE A 49 15.52 13.55 -28.22
N GLY A 50 14.71 13.07 -29.19
CA GLY A 50 13.44 12.41 -28.91
C GLY A 50 13.62 11.12 -28.09
N TRP A 51 14.64 10.33 -28.39
CA TRP A 51 14.95 9.11 -27.63
C TRP A 51 15.34 9.42 -26.17
N PHE A 52 16.17 10.43 -25.94
CA PHE A 52 16.52 10.85 -24.58
C PHE A 52 15.29 11.35 -23.82
N TYR A 53 14.48 12.23 -24.43
CA TYR A 53 13.26 12.74 -23.82
C TYR A 53 12.29 11.61 -23.43
N GLN A 54 12.02 10.68 -24.35
CA GLN A 54 11.12 9.56 -24.08
C GLN A 54 11.66 8.64 -22.99
N THR A 55 12.98 8.39 -22.99
CA THR A 55 13.63 7.54 -21.99
C THR A 55 13.57 8.17 -20.61
N THR A 56 13.84 9.47 -20.49
CA THR A 56 13.75 10.18 -19.19
C THR A 56 12.32 10.18 -18.66
N THR A 57 11.31 10.47 -19.49
CA THR A 57 9.91 10.44 -19.08
C THR A 57 9.46 9.04 -18.65
N LEU A 58 9.90 7.99 -19.36
CA LEU A 58 9.58 6.62 -18.99
C LEU A 58 10.24 6.23 -17.67
N LEU A 59 11.50 6.62 -17.45
CA LEU A 59 12.20 6.37 -16.19
C LEU A 59 11.54 7.11 -15.03
N GLU A 60 11.18 8.38 -15.21
CA GLU A 60 10.43 9.14 -14.20
C GLU A 60 9.10 8.46 -13.85
N TYR A 61 8.33 8.02 -14.85
CA TYR A 61 7.09 7.28 -14.63
C TYR A 61 7.32 5.95 -13.91
N TYR A 62 8.38 5.21 -14.25
CA TYR A 62 8.75 3.97 -13.57
C TYR A 62 9.10 4.21 -12.10
N TYR A 63 9.88 5.25 -11.79
CA TYR A 63 10.27 5.58 -10.42
C TYR A 63 9.17 6.23 -9.58
N GLN A 64 8.03 6.58 -10.17
CA GLN A 64 6.82 6.95 -9.41
C GLN A 64 6.11 5.72 -8.80
N TYR A 65 6.52 4.50 -9.16
CA TYR A 65 5.91 3.25 -8.72
C TYR A 65 4.37 3.26 -8.76
N PRO A 66 3.75 3.64 -9.90
CA PRO A 66 2.31 3.66 -10.00
C PRO A 66 1.75 2.23 -9.88
N SER A 67 0.69 2.07 -9.10
CA SER A 67 -0.01 0.79 -8.95
C SER A 67 -1.44 0.90 -9.48
N VAL A 68 -1.93 -0.17 -10.09
CA VAL A 68 -3.30 -0.27 -10.59
C VAL A 68 -4.02 -1.36 -9.79
N VAL A 69 -5.13 -1.00 -9.14
CA VAL A 69 -5.95 -1.95 -8.39
C VAL A 69 -7.07 -2.48 -9.28
N LYS A 70 -7.15 -3.80 -9.42
CA LYS A 70 -8.25 -4.48 -10.14
C LYS A 70 -9.16 -5.17 -9.13
N ILE A 71 -10.41 -4.71 -9.04
CA ILE A 71 -11.41 -5.27 -8.11
C ILE A 71 -12.21 -6.35 -8.84
N GLN A 72 -12.34 -7.52 -8.21
CA GLN A 72 -13.16 -8.64 -8.68
C GLN A 72 -14.04 -9.11 -7.53
N VAL A 73 -15.30 -9.44 -7.82
CA VAL A 73 -16.27 -9.92 -6.81
C VAL A 73 -16.59 -11.37 -7.12
N GLU A 74 -16.24 -12.25 -6.20
CA GLU A 74 -16.51 -13.68 -6.29
C GLU A 74 -17.56 -14.09 -5.25
N LYS A 75 -18.35 -15.12 -5.55
CA LYS A 75 -19.40 -15.66 -4.66
C LYS A 75 -19.16 -17.15 -4.42
N PRO A 76 -18.23 -17.51 -3.54
CA PRO A 76 -17.99 -18.91 -3.19
C PRO A 76 -19.19 -19.52 -2.45
N GLN A 77 -19.32 -20.85 -2.51
CA GLN A 77 -20.40 -21.59 -1.83
C GLN A 77 -20.22 -21.65 -0.30
N VAL A 78 -18.97 -21.54 0.17
CA VAL A 78 -18.61 -21.53 1.59
C VAL A 78 -17.69 -20.34 1.83
N ILE A 79 -17.92 -19.61 2.92
CA ILE A 79 -17.09 -18.51 3.39
C ILE A 79 -16.80 -18.70 4.88
N ASP A 80 -15.63 -18.28 5.31
CA ASP A 80 -15.30 -18.25 6.74
C ASP A 80 -16.15 -17.18 7.42
N PHE A 81 -16.79 -17.56 8.52
CA PHE A 81 -17.54 -16.61 9.33
C PHE A 81 -16.57 -15.65 10.02
N PRO A 82 -16.78 -14.32 9.92
CA PRO A 82 -15.84 -13.35 10.48
C PRO A 82 -15.92 -13.32 12.01
N ALA A 83 -14.85 -12.83 12.62
CA ALA A 83 -14.87 -12.49 14.04
C ALA A 83 -15.87 -11.35 14.29
N LEU A 84 -16.80 -11.57 15.23
CA LEU A 84 -17.73 -10.54 15.70
C LEU A 84 -17.23 -9.95 17.01
N THR A 85 -17.01 -8.63 17.03
CA THR A 85 -16.65 -7.89 18.25
C THR A 85 -17.83 -7.05 18.69
N ILE A 86 -18.41 -7.38 19.85
CA ILE A 86 -19.53 -6.64 20.45
C ILE A 86 -19.02 -5.97 21.72
N CYS A 87 -19.25 -4.66 21.83
CA CYS A 87 -18.90 -3.87 23.00
C CYS A 87 -20.13 -3.17 23.55
N ASN A 88 -20.32 -3.23 24.87
CA ASN A 88 -21.29 -2.36 25.53
C ASN A 88 -20.77 -0.92 25.49
N VAL A 89 -21.63 0.02 25.09
CA VAL A 89 -21.31 1.45 25.05
C VAL A 89 -21.06 1.99 26.47
N ASN A 90 -21.72 1.40 27.47
CA ASN A 90 -21.41 1.71 28.85
C ASN A 90 -20.09 1.03 29.26
N ARG A 91 -19.05 1.85 29.42
CA ARG A 91 -17.69 1.41 29.74
C ARG A 91 -17.53 0.87 31.16
N ILE A 92 -18.32 1.36 32.10
CA ILE A 92 -18.14 1.10 33.54
C ILE A 92 -19.45 0.59 34.14
N ARG A 93 -19.38 -0.57 34.80
CA ARG A 93 -20.47 -1.06 35.64
C ARG A 93 -20.59 -0.22 36.89
N ARG A 94 -21.76 0.40 37.08
CA ARG A 94 -22.08 1.20 38.26
C ARG A 94 -21.89 0.41 39.56
N SER A 95 -22.28 -0.86 39.61
CA SER A 95 -22.15 -1.70 40.81
C SER A 95 -20.70 -1.80 41.29
N VAL A 96 -19.76 -2.08 40.38
CA VAL A 96 -18.32 -2.15 40.70
C VAL A 96 -17.76 -0.78 41.04
N PHE A 97 -18.16 0.26 40.28
CA PHE A 97 -17.72 1.63 40.56
C PHE A 97 -18.15 2.12 41.95
N CYS A 98 -19.41 1.93 42.32
CA CYS A 98 -19.94 2.37 43.61
C CYS A 98 -19.44 1.55 44.80
N GLN A 99 -19.01 0.31 44.57
CA GLN A 99 -18.34 -0.49 45.58
C GLN A 99 -16.96 0.08 45.93
N GLU A 100 -16.21 0.56 44.94
CA GLU A 100 -14.88 1.15 45.13
C GLU A 100 -14.96 2.63 45.56
N TYR A 101 -15.95 3.37 45.07
CA TYR A 101 -16.15 4.80 45.30
C TYR A 101 -17.55 5.13 45.85
N PRO A 102 -17.87 4.71 47.10
CA PRO A 102 -19.23 4.85 47.65
C PRO A 102 -19.68 6.31 47.78
N ASN A 103 -18.74 7.22 48.10
CA ASN A 103 -19.04 8.65 48.26
C ASN A 103 -19.44 9.33 46.95
N SER A 104 -19.10 8.74 45.80
CA SER A 104 -19.40 9.27 44.46
C SER A 104 -20.74 8.76 43.91
N CYS A 105 -21.50 7.97 44.68
CA CYS A 105 -22.72 7.31 44.24
C CYS A 105 -23.99 7.75 45.00
N THR A 106 -24.05 9.01 45.42
CA THR A 106 -25.16 9.57 46.21
C THR A 106 -26.45 9.85 45.42
N GLY A 107 -26.41 9.81 44.08
CA GLY A 107 -27.55 10.10 43.20
C GLY A 107 -27.94 8.95 42.26
N HIS A 108 -29.02 9.12 41.50
CA HIS A 108 -29.53 8.10 40.58
C HIS A 108 -28.66 7.86 39.34
N ASP A 109 -27.80 8.80 38.97
CA ASP A 109 -26.87 8.69 37.84
C ASP A 109 -25.46 9.11 38.25
N VAL A 110 -24.46 8.39 37.75
CA VAL A 110 -23.05 8.75 37.87
C VAL A 110 -22.61 9.27 36.50
N GLN A 111 -22.48 10.58 36.35
CA GLN A 111 -21.91 11.19 35.16
C GLN A 111 -20.42 11.39 35.38
N LEU A 112 -19.61 10.58 34.70
CA LEU A 112 -18.15 10.70 34.70
C LEU A 112 -17.70 11.41 33.42
N THR A 113 -16.77 12.33 33.56
CA THR A 113 -16.05 12.92 32.42
C THR A 113 -15.12 11.89 31.78
N GLU A 114 -14.71 12.12 30.53
CA GLU A 114 -13.76 11.25 29.81
C GLU A 114 -12.44 11.06 30.57
N GLU A 115 -11.95 12.13 31.21
CA GLU A 115 -10.71 12.10 31.99
C GLU A 115 -10.86 11.23 33.24
N GLU A 116 -11.97 11.35 33.96
CA GLU A 116 -12.26 10.52 35.12
C GLU A 116 -12.36 9.04 34.72
N ILE A 117 -13.09 8.73 33.64
CA ILE A 117 -13.21 7.37 33.11
C ILE A 117 -11.83 6.80 32.77
N PHE A 118 -10.98 7.58 32.11
CA PHE A 118 -9.62 7.16 31.78
C PHE A 118 -8.79 6.88 33.03
N ASN A 119 -8.82 7.79 34.02
CA ASN A 119 -8.06 7.64 35.26
C ASN A 119 -8.51 6.42 36.08
N ILE A 120 -9.83 6.20 36.20
CA ILE A 120 -10.40 5.02 36.87
C ILE A 120 -9.99 3.75 36.12
N THR A 121 -10.15 3.73 34.79
CA THR A 121 -9.80 2.56 33.97
C THR A 121 -8.31 2.24 34.09
N LEU A 122 -7.45 3.26 34.09
CA LEU A 122 -6.00 3.10 34.24
C LEU A 122 -5.63 2.59 35.65
N ALA A 123 -6.33 3.05 36.69
CA ALA A 123 -6.13 2.56 38.06
C ALA A 123 -6.48 1.07 38.19
N PHE A 124 -7.60 0.64 37.62
CA PHE A 124 -7.99 -0.78 37.59
C PHE A 124 -7.06 -1.62 36.71
N LEU A 125 -6.61 -1.07 35.58
CA LEU A 125 -5.64 -1.73 34.70
C LEU A 125 -4.30 -1.96 35.41
N ARG A 126 -3.78 -0.95 36.13
CA ARG A 126 -2.54 -1.08 36.92
C ARG A 126 -2.66 -2.14 38.02
N ARG A 127 -3.85 -2.32 38.58
CA ARG A 127 -4.15 -3.37 39.59
C ARG A 127 -4.42 -4.75 38.97
N GLY A 128 -4.38 -4.88 37.64
CA GLY A 128 -4.71 -6.13 36.95
C GLY A 128 -6.20 -6.51 37.00
N ARG A 129 -7.08 -5.56 37.32
CA ARG A 129 -8.52 -5.77 37.57
C ARG A 129 -9.42 -5.05 36.56
N LYS A 130 -8.89 -4.67 35.39
CA LYS A 130 -9.66 -3.96 34.34
C LYS A 130 -10.93 -4.71 33.92
N SER A 131 -10.89 -6.05 33.90
CA SER A 131 -12.04 -6.92 33.60
C SER A 131 -13.23 -6.67 34.51
N ASP A 132 -13.00 -6.36 35.78
CA ASP A 132 -14.05 -6.20 36.78
C ASP A 132 -14.88 -4.94 36.53
N LEU A 133 -14.24 -3.90 36.00
CA LEU A 133 -14.85 -2.59 35.75
C LEU A 133 -15.87 -2.66 34.59
N GLY A 134 -15.59 -3.48 33.58
CA GLY A 134 -16.45 -3.69 32.41
C GLY A 134 -17.59 -4.67 32.68
N HIS A 135 -18.56 -4.73 31.75
CA HIS A 135 -19.64 -5.71 31.79
C HIS A 135 -19.13 -7.12 31.48
N GLN A 136 -19.62 -8.13 32.20
CA GLN A 136 -19.29 -9.52 31.87
C GLN A 136 -20.16 -10.01 30.74
N LEU A 137 -19.60 -10.86 29.89
CA LEU A 137 -20.32 -11.38 28.74
C LEU A 137 -21.54 -12.21 29.15
N GLU A 138 -21.39 -13.02 30.20
CA GLU A 138 -22.46 -13.85 30.78
C GLU A 138 -23.68 -13.04 31.25
N ASP A 139 -23.47 -11.79 31.67
CA ASP A 139 -24.55 -10.87 32.07
C ASP A 139 -25.24 -10.21 30.86
N MET A 140 -24.55 -10.11 29.72
CA MET A 140 -25.03 -9.40 28.53
C MET A 140 -25.65 -10.33 27.48
N VAL A 141 -25.14 -11.55 27.36
CA VAL A 141 -25.57 -12.53 26.35
C VAL A 141 -26.67 -13.41 26.94
N VAL A 142 -27.92 -13.11 26.58
CA VAL A 142 -29.09 -13.92 26.99
C VAL A 142 -29.17 -15.24 26.23
N SER A 143 -28.86 -15.22 24.92
CA SER A 143 -28.91 -16.39 24.04
C SER A 143 -28.01 -16.20 22.84
N CYS A 144 -27.42 -17.29 22.34
CA CYS A 144 -26.54 -17.26 21.18
C CYS A 144 -26.74 -18.53 20.34
N THR A 145 -26.87 -18.34 19.02
CA THR A 145 -27.16 -19.41 18.05
C THR A 145 -26.44 -19.10 16.74
N PHE A 146 -25.84 -20.10 16.11
CA PHE A 146 -25.15 -19.91 14.84
C PHE A 146 -25.52 -21.01 13.83
N SER A 147 -25.93 -20.63 12.62
CA SER A 147 -26.22 -21.56 11.52
C SER A 147 -27.20 -22.71 11.87
N GLY A 148 -28.26 -22.40 12.64
CA GLY A 148 -29.30 -23.38 13.00
C GLY A 148 -28.92 -24.38 14.09
N THR A 149 -27.79 -24.19 14.79
CA THR A 149 -27.47 -24.95 16.00
C THR A 149 -28.43 -24.60 17.16
N PRO A 150 -28.71 -25.54 18.08
CA PRO A 150 -29.41 -25.22 19.32
C PRO A 150 -28.63 -24.17 20.13
N LEU A 151 -29.28 -23.56 21.12
CA LEU A 151 -28.68 -22.56 22.01
C LEU A 151 -27.29 -22.99 22.45
N LEU A 152 -26.29 -22.22 22.01
CA LEU A 152 -24.90 -22.41 22.37
C LEU A 152 -24.70 -21.92 23.82
N ASP A 153 -23.93 -22.68 24.58
CA ASP A 153 -23.48 -22.25 25.90
C ASP A 153 -22.63 -20.96 25.78
N THR A 154 -22.66 -20.08 26.79
CA THR A 154 -21.95 -18.79 26.76
C THR A 154 -20.45 -18.97 26.54
N SER A 155 -19.86 -20.05 27.08
CA SER A 155 -18.45 -20.43 26.84
C SER A 155 -18.16 -20.84 25.40
N SER A 156 -19.16 -21.36 24.68
CA SER A 156 -19.07 -21.81 23.30
C SER A 156 -19.27 -20.66 22.31
N CYS A 157 -19.93 -19.57 22.71
CA CYS A 157 -20.04 -18.33 21.92
C CYS A 157 -18.80 -17.44 22.00
N LEU A 158 -17.84 -17.82 22.83
CA LEU A 158 -16.53 -17.17 22.98
C LEU A 158 -15.44 -17.82 22.13
N LYS A 159 -15.71 -18.97 21.52
CA LYS A 159 -14.74 -19.72 20.70
C LYS A 159 -14.90 -19.43 19.21
#